data_AF-A0A9J6ENP6-F1
#
_entry.id   AF-A0A9J6ENP6-F1
#
_cell.length_a   1.000
_cell.length_b   1.000
_cell.length_c   1.000
_cell.angle_alpha   90.00
_cell.angle_beta   90.00
_cell.angle_gamma   90.00
#
_symmetry.space_group_name_H-M   'P 1'
#
loop_
_entity.id
_entity.type
_entity.pdbx_description
1 polymer ?
#
loop_
_entity_poly.entity_id
_entity_poly.type
_entity_poly.pdbx_seq_one_letter_code
_entity_poly.pdbx_strand_id
1 'polypeptide(L)'
;MYEAEHELGLQKVLELPKSDEIPLWASTDEFRDALKQFQIKVGEEDIAAKQHTLPATTYVAGYCAHAALKKLKCAFCKENLVAESRTLTIEADELITSITRGGLKFPQAVVVNAVLMMNIVLEKLTSEKHAAKFYACEKQKELLVSMTTLFLEWNEDFGVCDNGHTPHVVMGYILSAPANTLLNNLCKRENNKLSEAKAAKRKLKTLQA
;
A
#
# COMPACT_ATOMS: atom_id res chain seq x y z
N MET A 1 1.93 31.34 -24.35
CA MET A 1 1.45 29.94 -24.42
C MET A 1 2.10 29.21 -23.26
N TYR A 2 1.27 28.69 -22.36
CA TYR A 2 1.58 28.02 -21.08
C TYR A 2 2.58 26.88 -21.30
N GLU A 3 3.73 26.93 -20.63
CA GLU A 3 4.07 26.35 -19.32
C GLU A 3 4.43 24.85 -19.40
N ALA A 4 5.66 24.58 -18.97
CA ALA A 4 6.39 23.35 -19.08
C ALA A 4 5.64 22.16 -18.45
N GLU A 5 5.50 21.10 -19.24
CA GLU A 5 5.11 19.78 -18.79
C GLU A 5 6.14 19.29 -17.76
N HIS A 6 5.78 19.42 -16.49
CA HIS A 6 6.51 18.85 -15.38
C HIS A 6 6.38 17.32 -15.50
N GLU A 7 7.35 16.68 -16.13
CA GLU A 7 7.51 15.22 -16.12
C GLU A 7 7.52 14.74 -14.67
N LEU A 8 6.37 14.29 -14.18
CA LEU A 8 6.25 13.59 -12.91
C LEU A 8 6.90 12.23 -13.08
N GLY A 9 8.23 12.20 -12.90
CA GLY A 9 9.04 10.99 -12.81
C GLY A 9 8.72 10.17 -11.55
N LEU A 10 7.47 9.73 -11.40
CA LEU A 10 7.00 8.84 -10.33
C LEU A 10 7.79 7.53 -10.30
N GLN A 11 8.37 7.13 -11.44
CA GLN A 11 9.29 5.99 -11.55
C GLN A 11 10.57 6.12 -10.72
N LYS A 12 11.07 7.35 -10.46
CA LYS A 12 12.22 7.57 -9.56
C LYS A 12 11.82 7.69 -8.08
N VAL A 13 10.52 7.81 -7.78
CA VAL A 13 10.03 8.01 -6.40
C VAL A 13 9.78 6.68 -5.69
N LEU A 14 9.53 5.61 -6.44
CA LEU A 14 9.28 4.25 -5.95
C LEU A 14 10.54 3.36 -6.08
N GLU A 15 11.60 3.70 -5.34
CA GLU A 15 12.71 2.77 -5.19
C GLU A 15 12.21 1.45 -4.59
N LEU A 16 12.46 0.35 -5.30
CA LEU A 16 12.09 -1.00 -4.86
C LEU A 16 12.85 -1.31 -3.58
N PRO A 17 12.17 -1.46 -2.44
CA PRO A 17 12.80 -1.97 -1.23
C PRO A 17 13.34 -3.37 -1.53
N LYS A 18 14.54 -3.68 -1.05
CA LYS A 18 15.00 -5.07 -1.01
C LYS A 18 14.02 -5.84 -0.12
N SER A 19 13.24 -6.72 -0.73
CA SER A 19 12.27 -7.55 0.00
C SER A 19 13.03 -8.59 0.82
N ASP A 20 12.94 -8.43 2.13
CA ASP A 20 13.33 -9.43 3.13
C ASP A 20 12.54 -10.73 2.95
N GLU A 21 13.10 -11.83 3.44
CA GLU A 21 12.38 -13.10 3.62
C GLU A 21 11.12 -12.82 4.44
N ILE A 22 9.97 -13.20 3.91
CA ILE A 22 8.69 -12.87 4.53
C ILE A 22 8.48 -13.85 5.68
N PRO A 23 8.42 -13.39 6.94
CA PRO A 23 7.98 -14.24 8.03
C PRO A 23 6.58 -14.72 7.68
N LEU A 24 6.38 -16.04 7.70
CA LEU A 24 5.11 -16.70 7.45
C LEU A 24 4.15 -16.26 8.58
N TRP A 25 3.53 -15.10 8.44
CA TRP A 25 2.85 -14.43 9.55
C TRP A 25 1.57 -15.13 9.97
N ALA A 26 1.15 -16.23 9.34
CA ALA A 26 -0.07 -16.93 9.69
C ALA A 26 0.08 -17.83 10.94
N SER A 27 0.07 -17.25 12.15
CA SER A 27 -0.52 -17.81 13.40
C SER A 27 -0.09 -17.05 14.65
N THR A 28 -0.85 -16.90 15.73
CA THR A 28 -2.29 -16.72 15.97
C THR A 28 -2.52 -15.97 17.32
N ASP A 29 -1.44 -15.45 17.95
CA ASP A 29 -1.51 -14.71 19.22
C ASP A 29 -1.09 -13.24 19.08
N GLU A 30 -0.02 -12.96 18.33
CA GLU A 30 0.42 -11.59 18.01
C GLU A 30 -0.68 -10.78 17.30
N PHE A 31 -1.49 -11.45 16.45
CA PHE A 31 -2.70 -10.87 15.82
C PHE A 31 -3.74 -10.36 16.80
N ARG A 32 -4.07 -11.19 17.80
CA ARG A 32 -5.11 -10.88 18.78
C ARG A 32 -4.63 -9.79 19.73
N ASP A 33 -3.34 -9.78 20.04
CA ASP A 33 -2.76 -8.78 20.91
C ASP A 33 -2.63 -7.43 20.21
N ALA A 34 -2.26 -7.39 18.92
CA ALA A 34 -2.30 -6.16 18.12
C ALA A 34 -3.72 -5.57 18.03
N LEU A 35 -4.76 -6.40 17.84
CA LEU A 35 -6.15 -5.97 17.87
C LEU A 35 -6.56 -5.36 19.21
N LYS A 36 -6.24 -6.01 20.33
CA LYS A 36 -6.51 -5.47 21.67
C LYS A 36 -5.78 -4.15 21.90
N GLN A 37 -4.57 -4.04 21.34
CA GLN A 37 -3.66 -2.93 21.56
C GLN A 37 -4.09 -1.65 20.83
N PHE A 38 -4.64 -1.75 19.62
CA PHE A 38 -5.04 -0.61 18.80
C PHE A 38 -6.55 -0.45 18.63
N GLN A 39 -7.37 -1.50 18.78
CA GLN A 39 -8.84 -1.44 18.69
C GLN A 39 -9.34 -0.75 17.40
N ILE A 40 -8.67 -1.01 16.29
CA ILE A 40 -9.03 -0.44 14.99
C ILE A 40 -10.31 -1.11 14.48
N LYS A 41 -11.20 -0.32 13.93
CA LYS A 41 -12.34 -0.77 13.14
C LYS A 41 -12.24 -0.14 11.75
N VAL A 42 -12.52 -0.94 10.74
CA VAL A 42 -12.66 -0.49 9.35
C VAL A 42 -14.12 -0.67 8.97
N GLY A 43 -14.76 0.42 8.54
CA GLY A 43 -16.15 0.44 8.09
C GLY A 43 -16.29 0.82 6.62
N GLU A 44 -17.52 0.76 6.10
CA GLU A 44 -17.83 1.16 4.73
C GLU A 44 -17.53 2.64 4.48
N GLU A 45 -17.68 3.48 5.51
CA GLU A 45 -17.35 4.91 5.48
C GLU A 45 -15.87 5.17 5.18
N ASP A 46 -14.97 4.30 5.66
CA ASP A 46 -13.54 4.41 5.42
C ASP A 46 -13.20 4.09 3.96
N ILE A 47 -13.91 3.11 3.38
CA ILE A 47 -13.77 2.73 1.97
C ILE A 47 -14.32 3.85 1.08
N ALA A 48 -15.51 4.38 1.41
CA ALA A 48 -16.12 5.49 0.68
C ALA A 48 -15.23 6.74 0.68
N ALA A 49 -14.61 7.06 1.82
CA ALA A 49 -13.66 8.17 1.93
C ALA A 49 -12.45 8.03 0.99
N LYS A 50 -12.12 6.80 0.55
CA LYS A 50 -10.99 6.52 -0.34
C LYS A 50 -11.33 6.48 -1.81
N GLN A 51 -12.59 6.65 -2.20
CA GLN A 51 -13.03 6.53 -3.59
C GLN A 51 -12.22 7.43 -4.54
N HIS A 52 -11.95 8.68 -4.14
CA HIS A 52 -11.14 9.63 -4.92
C HIS A 52 -9.67 9.21 -5.10
N THR A 53 -9.14 8.34 -4.24
CA THR A 53 -7.76 7.82 -4.30
C THR A 53 -7.66 6.45 -4.99
N LEU A 54 -8.77 5.88 -5.44
CA LEU A 54 -8.78 4.55 -6.07
C LEU A 54 -7.89 4.45 -7.31
N PRO A 55 -7.80 5.45 -8.21
CA PRO A 55 -6.88 5.37 -9.35
C PRO A 55 -5.41 5.23 -8.92
N ALA A 56 -4.98 6.06 -7.96
CA ALA A 56 -3.63 5.98 -7.40
C ALA A 56 -3.38 4.66 -6.65
N THR A 57 -4.38 4.20 -5.88
CA THR A 57 -4.32 2.91 -5.18
C THR A 57 -4.19 1.75 -6.16
N THR A 58 -4.93 1.79 -7.27
CA THR A 58 -4.88 0.78 -8.34
C THR A 58 -3.51 0.78 -9.01
N TYR A 59 -2.90 1.94 -9.23
CA TYR A 59 -1.53 2.02 -9.74
C TYR A 59 -0.52 1.34 -8.80
N VAL A 60 -0.57 1.68 -7.51
CA VAL A 60 0.31 1.06 -6.50
C VAL A 60 0.06 -0.45 -6.45
N ALA A 61 -1.20 -0.90 -6.54
CA ALA A 61 -1.54 -2.32 -6.58
C ALA A 61 -0.92 -3.04 -7.78
N GLY A 62 -0.91 -2.44 -8.97
CA GLY A 62 -0.24 -3.02 -10.15
C GLY A 62 1.26 -3.21 -9.92
N TYR A 63 1.90 -2.24 -9.26
CA TYR A 63 3.31 -2.36 -8.87
C TYR A 63 3.54 -3.45 -7.82
N CYS A 64 2.66 -3.55 -6.82
CA CYS A 64 2.74 -4.57 -5.77
C CYS A 64 2.57 -5.98 -6.34
N ALA A 65 1.61 -6.18 -7.25
CA ALA A 65 1.45 -7.44 -7.96
C ALA A 65 2.70 -7.81 -8.76
N HIS A 66 3.29 -6.87 -9.49
CA HIS A 66 4.53 -7.09 -10.22
C HIS A 66 5.69 -7.50 -9.29
N ALA A 67 5.84 -6.83 -8.14
CA ALA A 67 6.86 -7.16 -7.15
C ALA A 67 6.67 -8.57 -6.55
N ALA A 68 5.43 -8.94 -6.22
CA ALA A 68 5.09 -10.27 -5.72
C ALA A 68 5.39 -11.36 -6.76
N LEU A 69 5.02 -11.14 -8.02
CA LEU A 69 5.23 -12.10 -9.11
C LEU A 69 6.71 -12.34 -9.42
N LYS A 70 7.57 -11.33 -9.25
CA LYS A 70 9.03 -11.49 -9.37
C LYS A 70 9.59 -12.48 -8.35
N LYS A 71 8.95 -12.61 -7.17
CA LYS A 71 9.33 -13.55 -6.11
C LYS A 71 8.69 -14.93 -6.31
N LEU A 72 7.38 -14.95 -6.56
CA LEU A 72 6.61 -16.19 -6.71
C LEU A 72 6.98 -16.99 -7.97
N LYS A 73 7.32 -16.31 -9.08
CA LYS A 73 7.64 -16.93 -10.38
C LYS A 73 6.67 -18.05 -10.78
N CYS A 74 5.37 -17.82 -10.58
CA CYS A 74 4.33 -18.83 -10.75
C CYS A 74 3.27 -18.32 -11.73
N ALA A 75 2.95 -19.13 -12.76
CA ALA A 75 1.94 -18.79 -13.75
C ALA A 75 0.53 -18.72 -13.14
N PHE A 76 0.16 -19.69 -12.30
CA PHE A 76 -1.11 -19.68 -11.57
C PHE A 76 -1.25 -18.41 -10.70
N CYS A 77 -0.20 -18.04 -9.94
CA CYS A 77 -0.25 -16.80 -9.17
C CYS A 77 -0.34 -15.57 -10.08
N LYS A 78 0.25 -15.59 -11.27
CA LYS A 78 0.15 -14.49 -12.23
C LYS A 78 -1.29 -14.28 -12.69
N GLU A 79 -1.99 -15.33 -13.09
CA GLU A 79 -3.39 -15.27 -13.53
C GLU A 79 -4.33 -14.76 -12.43
N ASN A 80 -4.06 -15.16 -11.19
CA ASN A 80 -4.86 -14.75 -10.04
C ASN A 80 -4.53 -13.34 -9.51
N LEU A 81 -3.39 -12.75 -9.87
CA LEU A 81 -2.95 -11.43 -9.38
C LEU A 81 -3.06 -10.32 -10.42
N VAL A 82 -2.97 -10.64 -11.71
CA VAL A 82 -3.03 -9.66 -12.79
C VAL A 82 -3.88 -10.14 -13.95
N ALA A 83 -4.65 -9.24 -14.54
CA ALA A 83 -5.38 -9.46 -15.78
C ALA A 83 -4.51 -9.04 -16.99
N GLU A 84 -4.61 -9.78 -18.10
CA GLU A 84 -3.86 -9.49 -19.33
C GLU A 84 -4.46 -8.32 -20.12
N SER A 85 -5.77 -8.15 -20.06
CA SER A 85 -6.49 -7.00 -20.60
C SER A 85 -7.76 -6.77 -19.80
N ARG A 86 -8.05 -5.51 -19.44
CA ARG A 86 -9.38 -5.12 -18.98
C ARG A 86 -10.19 -4.74 -20.20
N THR A 87 -11.20 -5.53 -20.55
CA THR A 87 -12.40 -5.02 -21.20
C THR A 87 -13.20 -4.27 -20.13
N LEU A 88 -12.71 -3.11 -19.67
CA LEU A 88 -13.47 -2.28 -18.73
C LEU A 88 -13.90 -0.98 -19.39
N THR A 89 -15.20 -0.92 -19.64
CA THR A 89 -15.99 0.31 -19.68
C THR A 89 -16.09 0.89 -18.27
N ILE A 90 -15.11 1.68 -17.82
CA ILE A 90 -15.27 2.58 -16.68
C ILE A 90 -14.62 3.93 -17.04
N GLU A 91 -15.43 4.99 -17.07
CA GLU A 91 -15.12 6.33 -17.58
C GLU A 91 -14.10 7.15 -16.74
N ALA A 92 -13.28 6.52 -15.90
CA ALA A 92 -12.37 7.19 -14.96
C ALA A 92 -10.86 7.03 -15.32
N ASP A 93 -10.55 6.71 -16.58
CA ASP A 93 -9.35 5.97 -16.96
C ASP A 93 -8.16 6.81 -17.47
N GLU A 94 -8.12 8.13 -17.34
CA GLU A 94 -6.97 8.93 -17.82
C GLU A 94 -5.66 8.60 -17.08
N LEU A 95 -5.74 8.28 -15.78
CA LEU A 95 -4.55 7.88 -15.02
C LEU A 95 -4.10 6.47 -15.42
N ILE A 96 -5.01 5.51 -15.54
CA ILE A 96 -4.67 4.10 -15.78
C ILE A 96 -4.23 3.85 -17.24
N THR A 97 -4.82 4.55 -18.21
CA THR A 97 -4.43 4.45 -19.62
C THR A 97 -3.03 5.03 -19.88
N SER A 98 -2.67 6.15 -19.23
CA SER A 98 -1.33 6.75 -19.33
C SER A 98 -0.21 5.94 -18.65
N ILE A 99 -0.56 4.98 -17.79
CA ILE A 99 0.36 4.12 -17.00
C ILE A 99 0.89 2.90 -17.77
N THR A 100 0.26 2.50 -18.88
CA THR A 100 0.66 1.30 -19.66
C THR A 100 2.05 1.39 -20.30
N ARG A 101 2.70 2.56 -20.26
CA ARG A 101 4.02 2.83 -20.85
C ARG A 101 5.21 2.04 -20.26
N GLY A 102 4.99 1.18 -19.26
CA GLY A 102 6.03 0.40 -18.58
C GLY A 102 5.76 -1.11 -18.41
N GLY A 103 4.72 -1.67 -19.03
CA GLY A 103 4.41 -3.10 -18.93
C GLY A 103 3.76 -3.55 -17.61
N LEU A 104 3.24 -2.62 -16.81
CA LEU A 104 2.40 -2.95 -15.65
C LEU A 104 1.09 -3.57 -16.13
N LYS A 105 0.84 -4.83 -15.75
CA LYS A 105 -0.46 -5.50 -16.00
C LYS A 105 -1.51 -5.00 -15.00
N PHE A 106 -2.78 -5.06 -15.39
CA PHE A 106 -3.89 -4.59 -14.56
C PHE A 106 -4.01 -5.48 -13.31
N PRO A 107 -3.93 -4.94 -12.08
CA PRO A 107 -4.09 -5.74 -10.88
C PRO A 107 -5.51 -6.28 -10.76
N GLN A 108 -5.65 -7.50 -10.26
CA GLN A 108 -6.93 -8.07 -9.87
C GLN A 108 -7.51 -7.34 -8.66
N ALA A 109 -8.84 -7.39 -8.50
CA ALA A 109 -9.56 -6.70 -7.43
C ALA A 109 -9.03 -7.05 -6.03
N VAL A 110 -8.63 -8.30 -5.83
CA VAL A 110 -8.02 -8.78 -4.58
C VAL A 110 -6.74 -8.00 -4.20
N VAL A 111 -5.92 -7.63 -5.19
CA VAL A 111 -4.69 -6.86 -4.96
C VAL A 111 -5.02 -5.41 -4.65
N VAL A 112 -5.97 -4.83 -5.38
CA VAL A 112 -6.43 -3.45 -5.14
C VAL A 112 -7.03 -3.33 -3.74
N ASN A 113 -7.87 -4.29 -3.34
CA ASN A 113 -8.46 -4.34 -2.01
C ASN A 113 -7.39 -4.46 -0.92
N ALA A 114 -6.38 -5.32 -1.11
CA ALA A 114 -5.27 -5.48 -0.17
C ALA A 114 -4.50 -4.16 0.07
N VAL A 115 -4.18 -3.43 -1.00
CA VAL A 115 -3.47 -2.14 -0.90
C VAL A 115 -4.36 -1.05 -0.30
N LEU A 116 -5.64 -1.01 -0.70
CA LEU A 116 -6.63 -0.08 -0.15
C LEU A 116 -6.79 -0.27 1.36
N MET A 117 -6.98 -1.52 1.79
CA MET A 117 -7.16 -1.87 3.19
C MET A 117 -5.92 -1.48 4.01
N MET A 118 -4.71 -1.73 3.48
CA MET A 118 -3.48 -1.31 4.16
C MET A 118 -3.41 0.20 4.34
N ASN A 119 -3.84 0.98 3.35
CA ASN A 119 -3.85 2.43 3.43
C ASN A 119 -4.81 2.91 4.53
N ILE A 120 -6.02 2.35 4.60
CA ILE A 120 -6.99 2.65 5.65
C ILE A 120 -6.43 2.29 7.03
N VAL A 121 -5.87 1.10 7.18
CA VAL A 121 -5.28 0.65 8.46
C VAL A 121 -4.13 1.56 8.89
N LEU A 122 -3.27 1.98 7.96
CA LEU A 122 -2.19 2.92 8.26
C LEU A 122 -2.72 4.27 8.76
N GLU A 123 -3.79 4.80 8.16
CA GLU A 123 -4.42 6.05 8.62
C GLU A 123 -5.01 5.92 10.01
N LYS A 124 -5.64 4.79 10.33
CA LYS A 124 -6.15 4.52 11.68
C LYS A 124 -5.00 4.40 12.69
N LEU A 125 -3.90 3.73 12.33
CA LEU A 125 -2.70 3.61 13.17
C LEU A 125 -2.00 4.95 13.40
N THR A 126 -2.07 5.86 12.42
CA THR A 126 -1.47 7.20 12.48
C THR A 126 -2.43 8.29 12.93
N SER A 127 -3.67 7.94 13.31
CA SER A 127 -4.62 8.85 13.93
C SER A 127 -4.11 9.36 15.28
N GLU A 128 -4.59 10.51 15.73
CA GLU A 128 -4.16 11.14 17.00
C GLU A 128 -4.23 10.17 18.19
N LYS A 129 -5.21 9.27 18.20
CA LYS A 129 -5.42 8.27 19.24
C LYS A 129 -4.29 7.23 19.31
N HIS A 130 -3.68 6.89 18.18
CA HIS A 130 -2.77 5.74 18.06
C HIS A 130 -1.35 6.11 17.62
N ALA A 131 -1.15 7.30 17.04
CA ALA A 131 0.09 7.72 16.41
C ALA A 131 1.30 7.59 17.33
N ALA A 132 1.24 8.09 18.57
CA ALA A 132 2.36 8.02 19.52
C ALA A 132 2.79 6.57 19.78
N LYS A 133 1.82 5.66 19.90
CA LYS A 133 2.06 4.24 20.14
C LYS A 133 2.64 3.55 18.90
N PHE A 134 2.08 3.85 17.73
CA PHE A 134 2.55 3.31 16.47
C PHE A 134 3.98 3.78 16.15
N TYR A 135 4.30 5.05 16.40
CA TYR A 135 5.64 5.60 16.19
C TYR A 135 6.68 5.06 17.17
N ALA A 136 6.26 4.62 18.35
CA ALA A 136 7.14 3.96 19.31
C ALA A 136 7.41 2.48 19.00
N CYS A 137 6.68 1.86 18.06
CA CYS A 137 6.93 0.48 17.68
C CYS A 137 8.21 0.34 16.85
N GLU A 138 9.09 -0.59 17.23
CA GLU A 138 10.31 -0.89 16.46
C GLU A 138 9.99 -1.59 15.12
N LYS A 139 8.91 -2.37 15.08
CA LYS A 139 8.55 -3.22 13.93
C LYS A 139 7.28 -2.76 13.21
N GLN A 140 7.23 -1.50 12.79
CA GLN A 140 6.04 -0.89 12.16
C GLN A 140 5.55 -1.61 10.90
N LYS A 141 6.47 -2.14 10.07
CA LYS A 141 6.14 -2.91 8.87
C LYS A 141 5.40 -4.20 9.21
N GLU A 142 5.95 -4.98 10.15
CA GLU A 142 5.34 -6.24 10.59
C GLU A 142 3.97 -5.99 11.22
N LEU A 143 3.86 -4.96 12.07
CA LEU A 143 2.59 -4.56 12.66
C LEU A 143 1.56 -4.16 11.60
N LEU A 144 1.95 -3.34 10.61
CA LEU A 144 1.03 -2.89 9.55
C LEU A 144 0.53 -4.06 8.70
N VAL A 145 1.42 -4.97 8.29
CA VAL A 145 1.04 -6.18 7.53
C VAL A 145 0.11 -7.06 8.35
N SER A 146 0.44 -7.29 9.62
CA SER A 146 -0.37 -8.12 10.53
C SER A 146 -1.73 -7.50 10.79
N MET A 147 -1.80 -6.18 10.99
CA MET A 147 -3.08 -5.48 11.19
C MET A 147 -3.93 -5.49 9.92
N THR A 148 -3.33 -5.30 8.75
CA THR A 148 -4.06 -5.30 7.47
C THR A 148 -4.68 -6.65 7.19
N THR A 149 -3.92 -7.71 7.43
CA THR A 149 -4.34 -9.10 7.28
C THR A 149 -5.66 -9.41 7.97
N LEU A 150 -5.92 -8.81 9.13
CA LEU A 150 -7.13 -9.05 9.93
C LEU A 150 -8.41 -8.60 9.22
N PHE A 151 -8.29 -7.66 8.29
CA PHE A 151 -9.41 -7.07 7.56
C PHE A 151 -9.51 -7.61 6.13
N LEU A 152 -8.64 -8.55 5.73
CA LEU A 152 -8.73 -9.18 4.44
C LEU A 152 -9.54 -10.46 4.56
N GLU A 153 -10.63 -10.51 3.82
CA GLU A 153 -11.36 -11.75 3.58
C GLU A 153 -10.50 -12.64 2.68
N TRP A 154 -10.17 -13.83 3.19
CA TRP A 154 -9.47 -14.83 2.41
C TRP A 154 -10.46 -15.40 1.41
N ASN A 155 -10.30 -15.01 0.14
CA ASN A 155 -11.09 -15.60 -0.91
C ASN A 155 -10.71 -17.08 -1.04
N GLU A 156 -11.64 -17.97 -0.69
CA GLU A 156 -11.47 -19.43 -0.75
C GLU A 156 -11.11 -19.91 -2.16
N ASP A 157 -11.39 -19.10 -3.19
CA ASP A 157 -11.05 -19.36 -4.59
C ASP A 157 -9.53 -19.31 -4.86
N PHE A 158 -8.72 -18.70 -3.98
CA PHE A 158 -7.28 -18.82 -4.07
C PHE A 158 -6.88 -20.23 -3.62
N GLY A 159 -6.80 -21.15 -4.56
CA GLY A 159 -6.23 -22.48 -4.32
C GLY A 159 -4.73 -22.44 -4.03
N VAL A 160 -4.22 -23.52 -3.45
CA VAL A 160 -2.76 -23.77 -3.41
C VAL A 160 -2.30 -24.04 -4.84
N CYS A 161 -1.30 -23.29 -5.31
CA CYS A 161 -0.80 -23.47 -6.67
C CYS A 161 0.13 -24.69 -6.80
N ASP A 162 0.45 -25.07 -8.03
CA ASP A 162 1.36 -26.21 -8.32
C ASP A 162 2.75 -26.08 -7.69
N ASN A 163 3.17 -24.85 -7.35
CA ASN A 163 4.43 -24.57 -6.66
C ASN A 163 4.29 -24.60 -5.11
N GLY A 164 3.13 -24.99 -4.58
CA GLY A 164 2.86 -25.06 -3.15
C GLY A 164 2.61 -23.71 -2.47
N HIS A 165 2.44 -22.63 -3.22
CA HIS A 165 2.13 -21.32 -2.63
C HIS A 165 0.70 -21.29 -2.12
N THR A 166 0.54 -21.15 -0.80
CA THR A 166 -0.75 -20.96 -0.17
C THR A 166 -1.22 -19.50 -0.33
N PRO A 167 -2.52 -19.22 -0.16
CA PRO A 167 -3.05 -17.86 -0.26
C PRO A 167 -2.36 -16.90 0.70
N HIS A 168 -2.08 -17.36 1.92
CA HIS A 168 -1.34 -16.60 2.93
C HIS A 168 0.06 -16.19 2.46
N VAL A 169 0.79 -17.11 1.80
CA VAL A 169 2.12 -16.82 1.25
C VAL A 169 2.02 -15.77 0.15
N VAL A 170 1.07 -15.96 -0.79
CA VAL A 170 0.85 -15.03 -1.90
C VAL A 170 0.49 -13.64 -1.37
N MET A 171 -0.44 -13.56 -0.43
CA MET A 171 -0.85 -12.29 0.19
C MET A 171 0.28 -11.65 0.99
N GLY A 172 1.13 -12.43 1.66
CA GLY A 172 2.32 -11.91 2.31
C GLY A 172 3.25 -11.16 1.34
N TYR A 173 3.48 -11.72 0.16
CA TYR A 173 4.24 -11.03 -0.90
C TYR A 173 3.54 -9.78 -1.42
N ILE A 174 2.22 -9.81 -1.56
CA ILE A 174 1.42 -8.65 -1.98
C ILE A 174 1.50 -7.53 -0.94
N LEU A 175 1.39 -7.82 0.35
CA LEU A 175 1.35 -6.82 1.44
C LEU A 175 2.73 -6.25 1.79
N SER A 176 3.82 -6.98 1.50
CA SER A 176 5.18 -6.51 1.81
C SER A 176 5.58 -5.25 1.02
N ALA A 177 5.27 -5.21 -0.27
CA ALA A 177 5.55 -4.06 -1.14
C ALA A 177 4.80 -2.76 -0.76
N PRO A 178 3.47 -2.76 -0.54
CA PRO A 178 2.73 -1.57 -0.15
C PRO A 178 3.10 -1.13 1.26
N ALA A 179 3.42 -2.05 2.19
CA ALA A 179 3.83 -1.66 3.55
C ALA A 179 5.07 -0.77 3.52
N ASN A 180 6.10 -1.17 2.77
CA ASN A 180 7.29 -0.35 2.61
C ASN A 180 6.99 0.98 1.90
N THR A 181 6.21 0.94 0.81
CA THR A 181 5.84 2.14 0.04
C THR A 181 5.11 3.15 0.91
N LEU A 182 4.10 2.71 1.65
CA LEU A 182 3.25 3.57 2.47
C LEU A 182 4.01 4.12 3.68
N LEU A 183 4.84 3.29 4.35
CA LEU A 183 5.68 3.75 5.46
C LEU A 183 6.73 4.75 5.00
N ASN A 184 7.39 4.51 3.86
CA ASN A 184 8.34 5.46 3.29
C ASN A 184 7.65 6.80 2.95
N ASN A 185 6.45 6.73 2.36
CA ASN A 185 5.67 7.93 2.05
C ASN A 185 5.22 8.68 3.32
N LEU A 186 4.86 7.95 4.38
CA LEU A 186 4.56 8.53 5.68
C LEU A 186 5.78 9.27 6.25
N CYS A 187 6.95 8.64 6.30
CA CYS A 187 8.18 9.28 6.77
C CYS A 187 8.51 10.54 5.96
N LYS A 188 8.43 10.47 4.62
CA LYS A 188 8.63 11.64 3.74
C LYS A 188 7.64 12.76 4.06
N ARG A 189 6.35 12.43 4.22
CA ARG A 189 5.29 13.39 4.55
C ARG A 189 5.54 14.08 5.89
N GLU A 190 5.86 13.34 6.93
CA GLU A 190 6.13 13.91 8.25
C GLU A 190 7.41 14.75 8.27
N ASN A 191 8.47 14.32 7.56
CA ASN A 191 9.69 15.12 7.41
C ASN A 191 9.45 16.43 6.65
N ASN A 192 8.62 16.41 5.60
CA ASN A 192 8.26 17.60 4.85
C ASN A 192 7.52 18.61 5.74
N LYS A 193 6.53 18.16 6.52
CA LYS A 193 5.83 19.02 7.50
C LYS A 193 6.79 19.68 8.49
N LEU A 194 7.76 18.93 9.02
CA LEU A 194 8.77 19.48 9.93
C LEU A 194 9.68 20.50 9.25
N SER A 195 10.05 20.27 7.99
CA SER A 195 10.85 21.21 7.18
C SER A 195 10.09 22.51 6.93
N GLU A 196 8.83 22.43 6.53
CA GLU A 196 7.95 23.57 6.29
C GLU A 196 7.71 24.39 7.56
N ALA A 197 7.44 23.73 8.69
CA ALA A 197 7.28 24.40 9.98
C ALA A 197 8.56 25.16 10.41
N LYS A 198 9.74 24.56 10.19
CA LYS A 198 11.03 25.22 10.43
C LYS A 198 11.22 26.43 9.51
N ALA A 199 10.88 26.30 8.22
CA ALA A 199 10.96 27.39 7.26
C ALA A 199 10.02 28.55 7.61
N ALA A 200 8.77 28.26 8.00
CA ALA A 200 7.81 29.25 8.45
C ALA A 200 8.30 30.02 9.70
N LYS A 201 8.85 29.30 10.69
CA LYS A 201 9.44 29.91 11.89
C LYS A 201 10.64 30.81 11.57
N ARG A 202 11.46 30.44 10.57
CA ARG A 202 12.58 31.28 10.09
C ARG A 202 12.06 32.56 9.43
N LYS A 203 11.06 32.46 8.53
CA LYS A 203 10.45 33.63 7.86
C LYS A 203 9.86 34.63 8.87
N LEU A 204 9.17 34.15 9.89
CA LEU A 204 8.62 34.99 10.97
C LEU A 204 9.70 35.74 11.75
N LYS A 205 10.84 35.09 12.04
CA LYS A 205 11.97 35.74 12.71
C LYS A 205 12.60 36.85 11.87
N THR A 206 12.67 36.69 10.54
CA THR A 206 13.24 37.68 9.63
C THR A 206 12.34 38.91 9.43
N LEU A 207 11.03 38.79 9.66
CA LEU A 207 10.08 39.91 9.59
C LEU A 207 9.97 40.70 10.91
N GLN A 208 10.53 40.18 12.00
CA GLN A 208 10.53 40.79 13.33
C GLN A 208 11.88 41.43 13.69
N ALA A 209 12.86 41.37 12.78
CA ALA A 209 14.19 41.97 12.89
C ALA A 209 14.30 43.12 11.89
#